data_AF-A0A672FVV9-F1
#
_entry.id   AF-A0A672FVV9-F1
#
_cell.length_a   1.000
_cell.length_b   1.000
_cell.length_c   1.000
_cell.angle_alpha   90.00
_cell.angle_beta   90.00
_cell.angle_gamma   90.00
#
_symmetry.space_group_name_H-M   'P 1'
#
loop_
_entity.id
_entity.type
_entity.pdbx_description
1 polymer ?
#
loop_
_entity_poly.entity_id
_entity_poly.type
_entity_poly.pdbx_seq_one_letter_code
_entity_poly.pdbx_strand_id
1 'polypeptide(L)'
;PLLSEGVVKTVMEVAKRVEIILKGPEEGAIVLSGCGTSGRLAFLASAFNRELRRLDRQPVYSYVIAGGDRLVCEGGVDSVCEGKKQVLFIGISCGLSAPFVAGQLDFCLRRPEVYTPVLIGFNPATQARSDPIPGCSFTFLSVVRRLQERAETRDAFLLNPAVGPEAVSGSSRMKGGSATKILLEAVLSAAHAAAFSGVLQHMRTYEEAFQRTYTHSEEIAALVEADIRGFINGGYSSLNNNEGPLSDLGPEFLISHEDFLRLVLPGLTDRDTVVLLYSDADNLSQVVATARRVREKTRGVHADAVHQYFSLSLSLCLSLYQQWELSTKLVLNAVSTGAHVLKGKVFRNYMVDVQVTNSKLYGRAARLLQIWIFYSVCSLIKWTDVQNAMLSFHLLIKNRKKLSVFYSKQAELRVLKDLFLIYDCK
;
A
#
# COMPACT_ATOMS: atom_id res chain seq x y z
N PRO A 1 2.46 19.39 -3.32
CA PRO A 1 2.67 18.95 -1.92
C PRO A 1 3.95 18.13 -1.68
N LEU A 2 4.21 17.09 -2.49
CA LEU A 2 5.43 16.26 -2.35
C LEU A 2 6.72 17.04 -2.63
N LEU A 3 6.67 18.05 -3.50
CA LEU A 3 7.80 18.91 -3.86
C LEU A 3 7.98 20.13 -2.93
N SER A 4 7.26 20.20 -1.79
CA SER A 4 7.43 21.33 -0.88
C SER A 4 8.82 21.30 -0.23
N GLU A 5 9.37 22.47 0.08
CA GLU A 5 10.71 22.61 0.64
C GLU A 5 10.92 21.78 1.92
N GLY A 6 9.95 21.80 2.84
CA GLY A 6 10.02 21.01 4.08
C GLY A 6 10.04 19.50 3.83
N VAL A 7 9.31 19.01 2.83
CA VAL A 7 9.30 17.58 2.46
C VAL A 7 10.63 17.19 1.84
N VAL A 8 11.13 17.99 0.89
CA VAL A 8 12.42 17.75 0.23
C VAL A 8 13.56 17.78 1.24
N LYS A 9 13.55 18.73 2.19
CA LYS A 9 14.52 18.79 3.29
C LYS A 9 14.49 17.52 4.13
N THR A 10 13.30 17.07 4.54
CA THR A 10 13.15 15.83 5.33
C THR A 10 13.63 14.61 4.55
N VAL A 11 13.28 14.51 3.26
CA VAL A 11 13.78 13.44 2.36
C VAL A 11 15.31 13.42 2.33
N MET A 12 15.96 14.58 2.19
CA MET A 12 17.42 14.68 2.19
C MET A 12 18.04 14.32 3.54
N GLU A 13 17.40 14.70 4.66
CA GLU A 13 17.88 14.34 6.01
C GLU A 13 17.77 12.83 6.25
N VAL A 14 16.69 12.18 5.82
CA VAL A 14 16.55 10.72 5.87
C VAL A 14 17.56 10.03 4.93
N ALA A 15 17.75 10.56 3.72
CA ALA A 15 18.74 10.02 2.77
C ALA A 15 20.16 10.03 3.34
N LYS A 16 20.55 11.08 4.08
CA LYS A 16 21.84 11.12 4.79
C LYS A 16 21.97 10.02 5.85
N ARG A 17 20.88 9.67 6.56
CA ARG A 17 20.89 8.54 7.51
C ARG A 17 21.08 7.20 6.79
N VAL A 18 20.44 7.03 5.64
CA VAL A 18 20.66 5.85 4.78
C VAL A 18 22.12 5.78 4.32
N GLU A 19 22.72 6.90 3.88
CA GLU A 19 24.11 6.96 3.44
C GLU A 19 25.10 6.53 4.54
N ILE A 20 24.86 6.94 5.79
CA ILE A 20 25.67 6.53 6.94
C ILE A 20 25.63 5.01 7.11
N ILE A 21 24.44 4.40 7.08
CA ILE A 21 24.29 2.95 7.19
C ILE A 21 24.97 2.22 6.03
N LEU A 22 24.89 2.77 4.81
CA LEU A 22 25.55 2.21 3.63
C LEU A 22 27.09 2.19 3.73
N LYS A 23 27.68 3.02 4.61
CA LYS A 23 29.14 3.04 4.88
C LYS A 23 29.55 2.02 5.95
N GLY A 24 28.62 1.53 6.78
CA GLY A 24 28.86 0.54 7.83
C GLY A 24 27.85 -0.62 7.77
N PRO A 25 27.83 -1.42 6.69
CA PRO A 25 26.77 -2.41 6.45
C PRO A 25 26.73 -3.58 7.45
N GLU A 26 27.86 -3.89 8.10
CA GLU A 26 27.95 -4.98 9.08
C GLU A 26 27.15 -4.66 10.36
N GLU A 27 27.28 -3.43 10.85
CA GLU A 27 26.63 -2.97 12.09
C GLU A 27 25.33 -2.19 11.83
N GLY A 28 25.08 -1.84 10.56
CA GLY A 28 23.94 -1.05 10.11
C GLY A 28 22.81 -1.88 9.50
N ALA A 29 21.56 -1.40 9.63
CA ALA A 29 20.41 -1.95 8.93
C ALA A 29 19.34 -0.90 8.62
N ILE A 30 18.60 -1.10 7.54
CA ILE A 30 17.45 -0.28 7.15
C ILE A 30 16.23 -1.18 7.10
N VAL A 31 15.27 -0.95 7.98
CA VAL A 31 14.06 -1.78 8.11
C VAL A 31 12.85 -1.00 7.64
N LEU A 32 12.19 -1.47 6.59
CA LEU A 32 10.96 -0.89 6.07
C LEU A 32 9.76 -1.70 6.56
N SER A 33 8.74 -1.04 7.11
CA SER A 33 7.58 -1.75 7.66
C SER A 33 6.25 -1.14 7.28
N GLY A 34 5.24 -1.99 7.06
CA GLY A 34 3.87 -1.51 6.80
C GLY A 34 2.83 -2.62 6.75
N CYS A 35 1.57 -2.22 6.56
CA CYS A 35 0.44 -3.15 6.45
C CYS A 35 -0.17 -3.12 5.04
N GLY A 36 -0.54 -4.28 4.52
CA GLY A 36 -1.18 -4.40 3.20
C GLY A 36 -0.32 -3.77 2.10
N THR A 37 -0.86 -2.80 1.35
CA THR A 37 -0.12 -2.10 0.29
C THR A 37 1.14 -1.41 0.81
N SER A 38 1.12 -0.83 2.01
CA SER A 38 2.30 -0.18 2.59
C SER A 38 3.41 -1.20 2.87
N GLY A 39 3.06 -2.40 3.37
CA GLY A 39 4.04 -3.47 3.59
C GLY A 39 4.55 -4.09 2.28
N ARG A 40 3.70 -4.22 1.26
CA ARG A 40 4.13 -4.66 -0.08
C ARG A 40 5.07 -3.65 -0.75
N LEU A 41 4.89 -2.35 -0.50
CA LEU A 41 5.83 -1.32 -0.94
C LEU A 41 7.13 -1.34 -0.14
N ALA A 42 7.09 -1.66 1.16
CA ALA A 42 8.30 -1.92 1.95
C ALA A 42 9.10 -3.11 1.39
N PHE A 43 8.40 -4.19 1.03
CA PHE A 43 9.00 -5.33 0.31
C PHE A 43 9.62 -4.89 -1.03
N LEU A 44 8.88 -4.16 -1.88
CA LEU A 44 9.41 -3.67 -3.15
C LEU A 44 10.66 -2.79 -2.96
N ALA A 45 10.65 -1.90 -1.97
CA ALA A 45 11.80 -1.05 -1.65
C ALA A 45 13.03 -1.84 -1.17
N SER A 46 12.84 -3.01 -0.54
CA SER A 46 13.96 -3.88 -0.15
C SER A 46 14.71 -4.47 -1.36
N ALA A 47 14.13 -4.41 -2.56
CA ALA A 47 14.78 -4.82 -3.81
C ALA A 47 16.03 -3.98 -4.15
N PHE A 48 16.26 -2.83 -3.49
CA PHE A 48 17.53 -2.11 -3.56
C PHE A 48 18.74 -2.98 -3.15
N ASN A 49 18.52 -4.05 -2.36
CA ASN A 49 19.55 -5.06 -2.11
C ASN A 49 20.06 -5.75 -3.37
N ARG A 50 19.21 -5.90 -4.41
CA ARG A 50 19.64 -6.47 -5.70
C ARG A 50 20.69 -5.59 -6.36
N GLU A 51 20.50 -4.27 -6.31
CA GLU A 51 21.47 -3.32 -6.87
C GLU A 51 22.74 -3.24 -6.02
N LEU A 52 22.65 -3.34 -4.68
CA LEU A 52 23.82 -3.47 -3.82
C LEU A 52 24.66 -4.71 -4.18
N ARG A 53 24.02 -5.88 -4.34
CA ARG A 53 24.71 -7.12 -4.72
C ARG A 53 25.38 -7.02 -6.09
N ARG A 54 24.75 -6.34 -7.06
CA ARG A 54 25.36 -6.09 -8.38
C ARG A 54 26.63 -5.24 -8.31
N LEU A 55 26.75 -4.41 -7.27
CA LEU A 55 27.93 -3.61 -6.99
C LEU A 55 28.89 -4.29 -5.99
N ASP A 56 28.71 -5.58 -5.72
CA ASP A 56 29.48 -6.36 -4.74
C ASP A 56 29.45 -5.75 -3.32
N ARG A 57 28.30 -5.17 -2.93
CA ARG A 57 28.07 -4.58 -1.61
C ARG A 57 27.13 -5.44 -0.79
N GLN A 58 27.38 -5.50 0.52
CA GLN A 58 26.52 -6.21 1.46
C GLN A 58 25.10 -5.63 1.49
N PRO A 59 24.05 -6.47 1.54
CA PRO A 59 22.67 -6.03 1.67
C PRO A 59 22.42 -5.42 3.05
N VAL A 60 21.72 -4.29 3.10
CA VAL A 60 21.36 -3.59 4.36
C VAL A 60 19.86 -3.39 4.52
N TYR A 61 19.07 -3.64 3.49
CA TYR A 61 17.62 -3.44 3.53
C TYR A 61 16.91 -4.69 4.01
N SER A 62 15.94 -4.53 4.89
CA SER A 62 15.01 -5.58 5.30
C SER A 62 13.59 -5.03 5.30
N TYR A 63 12.60 -5.91 5.17
CA TYR A 63 11.20 -5.51 5.22
C TYR A 63 10.42 -6.32 6.24
N VAL A 64 9.40 -5.69 6.81
CA VAL A 64 8.45 -6.32 7.72
C VAL A 64 7.04 -5.99 7.24
N ILE A 65 6.24 -7.02 6.97
CA ILE A 65 4.85 -6.88 6.54
C ILE A 65 3.92 -7.55 7.53
N ALA A 66 2.82 -6.89 7.89
CA ALA A 66 1.80 -7.50 8.73
C ALA A 66 1.05 -8.62 8.00
N GLY A 67 0.97 -9.82 8.60
CA GLY A 67 0.42 -11.04 7.99
C GLY A 67 -0.54 -11.89 8.86
N GLY A 68 -1.07 -11.37 9.98
CA GLY A 68 -2.10 -12.06 10.80
C GLY A 68 -2.50 -11.30 12.08
N ASP A 69 -3.58 -11.73 12.76
CA ASP A 69 -4.22 -11.07 13.92
C ASP A 69 -3.34 -10.94 15.19
N ARG A 70 -2.08 -11.40 15.17
CA ARG A 70 -1.14 -11.21 16.28
C ARG A 70 -0.52 -9.82 16.20
N LEU A 71 -1.20 -8.87 16.84
CA LEU A 71 -0.62 -7.64 17.36
C LEU A 71 0.47 -7.98 18.38
N VAL A 72 1.67 -8.31 17.91
CA VAL A 72 2.85 -8.20 18.76
C VAL A 72 3.24 -6.73 18.69
N CYS A 73 3.16 -5.98 19.80
CA CYS A 73 3.51 -4.54 19.82
C CYS A 73 4.98 -4.31 19.32
N GLU A 74 5.82 -5.36 19.19
CA GLU A 74 7.22 -5.32 18.69
C GLU A 74 7.41 -5.96 17.30
N GLY A 75 6.33 -6.39 16.64
CA GLY A 75 6.31 -7.35 15.53
C GLY A 75 7.50 -7.29 14.56
N GLY A 76 8.38 -8.29 14.65
CA GLY A 76 9.43 -8.61 13.69
C GLY A 76 10.63 -7.66 13.63
N VAL A 77 10.64 -6.55 14.38
CA VAL A 77 11.77 -5.59 14.30
C VAL A 77 12.99 -6.15 15.03
N ASP A 78 12.84 -6.65 16.25
CA ASP A 78 13.96 -7.23 17.03
C ASP A 78 14.68 -8.34 16.26
N SER A 79 13.93 -9.28 15.67
CA SER A 79 14.50 -10.42 14.93
C SER A 79 15.27 -10.00 13.68
N VAL A 80 14.89 -8.90 13.04
CA VAL A 80 15.55 -8.40 11.83
C VAL A 80 16.76 -7.51 12.17
N CYS A 81 16.80 -6.97 13.38
CA CYS A 81 17.83 -6.04 13.84
C CYS A 81 18.84 -6.67 14.80
N GLU A 82 18.81 -8.00 14.99
CA GLU A 82 19.70 -8.69 15.91
C GLU A 82 21.18 -8.43 15.55
N GLY A 83 21.96 -8.02 16.55
CA GLY A 83 23.38 -7.66 16.39
C GLY A 83 23.66 -6.32 15.72
N LYS A 84 22.64 -5.55 15.31
CA LYS A 84 22.81 -4.24 14.68
C LYS A 84 22.96 -3.13 15.72
N LYS A 85 23.94 -2.24 15.50
CA LYS A 85 24.20 -1.08 16.36
C LYS A 85 23.53 0.19 15.86
N GLN A 86 23.22 0.26 14.56
CA GLN A 86 22.54 1.40 13.98
C GLN A 86 21.44 0.97 13.01
N VAL A 87 20.20 1.32 13.34
CA VAL A 87 19.02 0.92 12.56
C VAL A 87 18.23 2.15 12.17
N LEU A 88 18.02 2.35 10.86
CA LEU A 88 17.01 3.27 10.36
C LEU A 88 15.71 2.49 10.15
N PHE A 89 14.73 2.75 11.01
CA PHE A 89 13.41 2.12 10.90
C PHE A 89 12.45 3.04 10.15
N ILE A 90 11.88 2.59 9.03
CA ILE A 90 10.92 3.33 8.22
C ILE A 90 9.54 2.68 8.33
N GLY A 91 8.70 3.22 9.20
CA GLY A 91 7.31 2.80 9.38
C GLY A 91 6.36 3.52 8.44
N ILE A 92 5.51 2.77 7.73
CA ILE A 92 4.61 3.32 6.71
C ILE A 92 3.15 3.14 7.12
N SER A 93 2.46 4.24 7.39
CA SER A 93 1.03 4.26 7.70
C SER A 93 0.34 5.45 7.03
N CYS A 94 -0.22 5.24 5.83
CA CYS A 94 -0.84 6.31 5.04
C CYS A 94 -1.80 7.20 5.85
N GLY A 95 -2.63 6.59 6.69
CA GLY A 95 -3.61 7.30 7.51
C GLY A 95 -3.26 7.37 8.99
N LEU A 96 -1.97 7.23 9.37
CA LEU A 96 -1.47 7.35 10.75
C LEU A 96 -2.33 6.60 11.79
N SER A 97 -2.61 5.32 11.51
CA SER A 97 -3.64 4.56 12.24
C SER A 97 -3.37 3.07 12.40
N ALA A 98 -2.30 2.55 11.80
CA ALA A 98 -1.97 1.13 11.85
C ALA A 98 -1.30 0.77 13.19
N PRO A 99 -1.95 -0.02 14.08
CA PRO A 99 -1.36 -0.30 15.40
C PRO A 99 -0.04 -1.06 15.31
N PHE A 100 0.11 -1.92 14.29
CA PHE A 100 1.35 -2.63 13.97
C PHE A 100 2.54 -1.66 13.84
N VAL A 101 2.39 -0.61 13.04
CA VAL A 101 3.43 0.41 12.82
C VAL A 101 3.62 1.27 14.07
N ALA A 102 2.54 1.59 14.80
CA ALA A 102 2.64 2.35 16.04
C ALA A 102 3.48 1.63 17.11
N GLY A 103 3.31 0.32 17.25
CA GLY A 103 4.09 -0.48 18.18
C GLY A 103 5.58 -0.51 17.84
N GLN A 104 5.90 -0.73 16.57
CA GLN A 104 7.30 -0.71 16.11
C GLN A 104 7.96 0.66 16.29
N LEU A 105 7.24 1.75 16.04
CA LEU A 105 7.73 3.11 16.30
C LEU A 105 7.91 3.39 17.79
N ASP A 106 6.96 2.98 18.64
CA ASP A 106 7.09 3.09 20.10
C ASP A 106 8.34 2.36 20.60
N PHE A 107 8.54 1.15 20.11
CA PHE A 107 9.70 0.33 20.39
C PHE A 107 11.01 1.04 19.99
N CYS A 108 11.09 1.59 18.77
CA CYS A 108 12.26 2.33 18.30
C CYS A 108 12.52 3.58 19.16
N LEU A 109 11.48 4.35 19.50
CA LEU A 109 11.59 5.57 20.30
C LEU A 109 12.08 5.31 21.74
N ARG A 110 11.92 4.09 22.26
CA ARG A 110 12.44 3.67 23.57
C ARG A 110 13.91 3.27 23.55
N ARG A 111 14.51 3.08 22.38
CA ARG A 111 15.90 2.65 22.16
C ARG A 111 16.64 3.57 21.18
N PRO A 112 16.72 4.89 21.45
CA PRO A 112 17.31 5.86 20.53
C PRO A 112 18.81 5.63 20.27
N GLU A 113 19.49 4.86 21.12
CA GLU A 113 20.89 4.48 20.96
C GLU A 113 21.14 3.53 19.79
N VAL A 114 20.11 2.78 19.36
CA VAL A 114 20.18 1.88 18.19
C VAL A 114 19.30 2.40 17.05
N TYR A 115 18.11 2.92 17.35
CA TYR A 115 17.08 3.16 16.34
C TYR A 115 16.88 4.65 16.02
N THR A 116 16.87 4.96 14.73
CA THR A 116 16.37 6.23 14.17
C THR A 116 15.02 5.97 13.49
N PRO A 117 13.87 6.31 14.12
CA PRO A 117 12.57 6.07 13.53
C PRO A 117 12.16 7.15 12.52
N VAL A 118 11.65 6.70 11.37
CA VAL A 118 11.03 7.50 10.31
C VAL A 118 9.59 7.03 10.15
N LEU A 119 8.64 7.96 10.13
CA LEU A 119 7.24 7.67 9.85
C LEU A 119 6.81 8.34 8.55
N ILE A 120 6.35 7.53 7.60
CA ILE A 120 5.71 7.98 6.36
C ILE A 120 4.19 7.86 6.50
N GLY A 121 3.49 8.97 6.32
CA GLY A 121 2.03 9.03 6.30
C GLY A 121 1.54 10.23 5.50
N PHE A 122 0.22 10.47 5.44
CA PHE A 122 -0.32 11.56 4.61
C PHE A 122 -1.44 12.36 5.29
N ASN A 123 -1.62 12.12 6.59
CA ASN A 123 -2.46 12.94 7.44
C ASN A 123 -1.60 13.94 8.23
N PRO A 124 -2.15 15.11 8.56
CA PRO A 124 -1.58 15.94 9.64
C PRO A 124 -1.38 15.10 10.90
N ALA A 125 -0.30 15.37 11.63
CA ALA A 125 0.05 14.64 12.85
C ALA A 125 -1.08 14.65 13.89
N THR A 126 -1.79 15.78 14.00
CA THR A 126 -2.94 15.98 14.89
C THR A 126 -4.14 15.09 14.55
N GLN A 127 -4.21 14.55 13.33
CA GLN A 127 -5.26 13.64 12.87
C GLN A 127 -4.86 12.16 12.96
N ALA A 128 -3.70 11.86 13.55
CA ALA A 128 -3.35 10.49 13.88
C ALA A 128 -4.38 9.85 14.83
N ARG A 129 -4.54 8.54 14.74
CA ARG A 129 -5.56 7.82 15.50
C ARG A 129 -5.33 7.93 17.01
N SER A 130 -6.33 8.47 17.71
CA SER A 130 -6.34 8.63 19.17
C SER A 130 -7.06 7.50 19.90
N ASP A 131 -7.73 6.57 19.21
CA ASP A 131 -8.34 5.41 19.85
C ASP A 131 -7.27 4.56 20.55
N PRO A 132 -7.58 3.97 21.73
CA PRO A 132 -6.71 3.01 22.38
C PRO A 132 -6.35 1.83 21.47
N ILE A 133 -5.07 1.44 21.50
CA ILE A 133 -4.60 0.22 20.85
C ILE A 133 -4.71 -0.92 21.86
N PRO A 134 -5.47 -2.00 21.58
CA PRO A 134 -5.60 -3.12 22.52
C PRO A 134 -4.23 -3.67 22.92
N GLY A 135 -4.00 -3.79 24.24
CA GLY A 135 -2.77 -4.37 24.80
C GLY A 135 -1.55 -3.44 24.83
N CYS A 136 -1.62 -2.22 24.27
CA CYS A 136 -0.54 -1.25 24.39
C CYS A 136 -1.00 -0.02 25.21
N SER A 137 -0.09 0.61 25.96
CA SER A 137 -0.38 1.77 26.85
C SER A 137 -0.43 3.12 26.10
N PHE A 138 -0.26 3.09 24.79
CA PHE A 138 -0.17 4.26 23.92
C PHE A 138 -1.21 4.21 22.79
N THR A 139 -1.43 5.36 22.17
CA THR A 139 -2.23 5.51 20.95
C THR A 139 -1.31 5.81 19.78
N PHE A 140 -1.80 5.71 18.53
CA PHE A 140 -1.00 6.13 17.38
C PHE A 140 -0.64 7.62 17.51
N LEU A 141 -1.61 8.46 17.92
CA LEU A 141 -1.40 9.89 18.14
C LEU A 141 -0.29 10.19 19.16
N SER A 142 -0.25 9.48 20.30
CA SER A 142 0.80 9.71 21.30
C SER A 142 2.19 9.25 20.82
N VAL A 143 2.26 8.22 19.97
CA VAL A 143 3.52 7.83 19.28
C VAL A 143 3.96 8.93 18.33
N VAL A 144 3.05 9.46 17.51
CA VAL A 144 3.37 10.55 16.56
C VAL A 144 3.86 11.80 17.27
N ARG A 145 3.24 12.18 18.40
CA ARG A 145 3.68 13.34 19.19
C ARG A 145 5.11 13.20 19.70
N ARG A 146 5.45 12.06 20.31
CA ARG A 146 6.83 11.76 20.74
C ARG A 146 7.81 11.76 19.58
N LEU A 147 7.38 11.27 18.40
CA LEU A 147 8.19 11.30 17.20
C LEU A 147 8.44 12.74 16.71
N GLN A 148 7.46 13.63 16.81
CA GLN A 148 7.63 15.05 16.49
C GLN A 148 8.58 15.76 17.46
N GLU A 149 8.47 15.50 18.76
CA GLU A 149 9.39 16.03 19.79
C GLU A 149 10.85 15.63 19.46
N ARG A 150 11.07 14.37 19.06
CA ARG A 150 12.40 13.87 18.64
C ARG A 150 12.85 14.36 17.26
N ALA A 151 11.93 14.87 16.44
CA ALA A 151 12.29 15.45 15.14
C ALA A 151 13.00 16.80 15.30
N GLU A 152 12.75 17.53 16.40
CA GLU A 152 13.43 18.79 16.71
C GLU A 152 14.94 18.58 16.95
N THR A 153 15.31 17.45 17.55
CA THR A 153 16.72 17.06 17.77
C THR A 153 17.31 16.25 16.60
N ARG A 154 16.53 15.98 15.54
CA ARG A 154 16.89 15.12 14.40
C ARG A 154 17.22 13.66 14.75
N ASP A 155 16.62 13.17 15.82
CA ASP A 155 16.71 11.76 16.25
C ASP A 155 15.57 10.91 15.67
N ALA A 156 14.55 11.55 15.12
CA ALA A 156 13.44 10.91 14.41
C ALA A 156 12.94 11.79 13.26
N PHE A 157 12.15 11.21 12.33
CA PHE A 157 11.65 11.94 11.17
C PHE A 157 10.19 11.66 10.87
N LEU A 158 9.39 12.72 10.71
CA LEU A 158 8.01 12.63 10.24
C LEU A 158 7.91 13.12 8.80
N LEU A 159 7.65 12.22 7.87
CA LEU A 159 7.46 12.53 6.46
C LEU A 159 5.97 12.41 6.12
N ASN A 160 5.21 13.48 6.36
CA ASN A 160 3.74 13.47 6.26
C ASN A 160 3.11 14.53 5.31
N PRO A 161 3.54 14.63 4.04
CA PRO A 161 2.92 15.56 3.11
C PRO A 161 1.42 15.29 2.93
N ALA A 162 0.61 16.35 2.96
CA ALA A 162 -0.81 16.23 2.67
C ALA A 162 -1.04 15.98 1.18
N VAL A 163 -1.40 14.74 0.81
CA VAL A 163 -1.70 14.36 -0.58
C VAL A 163 -3.18 14.55 -0.94
N GLY A 164 -4.00 14.98 0.01
CA GLY A 164 -5.45 15.13 -0.12
C GLY A 164 -6.22 13.80 -0.07
N PRO A 165 -7.55 13.84 -0.04
CA PRO A 165 -8.39 12.65 0.05
C PRO A 165 -8.25 11.75 -1.20
N GLU A 166 -8.59 10.47 -1.03
CA GLU A 166 -8.68 9.50 -2.11
C GLU A 166 -9.96 9.71 -2.94
N ALA A 167 -9.91 9.42 -4.24
CA ALA A 167 -11.08 9.48 -5.12
C ALA A 167 -12.19 8.53 -4.65
N VAL A 168 -11.81 7.33 -4.18
CA VAL A 168 -12.66 6.42 -3.42
C VAL A 168 -12.17 6.40 -1.98
N SER A 169 -13.01 6.89 -1.07
CA SER A 169 -12.70 7.20 0.32
C SER A 169 -12.07 6.01 1.05
N GLY A 170 -10.83 6.23 1.50
CA GLY A 170 -10.08 5.25 2.29
C GLY A 170 -9.39 4.15 1.49
N SER A 171 -9.41 4.20 0.16
CA SER A 171 -8.63 3.31 -0.72
C SER A 171 -7.15 3.77 -0.78
N SER A 172 -6.45 3.65 0.35
CA SER A 172 -5.06 4.13 0.50
C SER A 172 -4.03 3.43 -0.40
N ARG A 173 -4.45 2.44 -1.20
CA ARG A 173 -3.61 1.80 -2.23
C ARG A 173 -3.38 2.70 -3.45
N MET A 174 -4.21 3.73 -3.62
CA MET A 174 -4.18 4.70 -4.72
C MET A 174 -3.18 5.82 -4.40
N LYS A 175 -3.63 7.04 -4.09
CA LYS A 175 -2.74 8.20 -3.90
C LYS A 175 -1.74 7.97 -2.78
N GLY A 176 -2.19 7.45 -1.64
CA GLY A 176 -1.30 7.13 -0.51
C GLY A 176 -0.19 6.15 -0.92
N GLY A 177 -0.55 5.04 -1.58
CA GLY A 177 0.42 4.06 -2.05
C GLY A 177 1.40 4.64 -3.10
N SER A 178 0.92 5.43 -4.05
CA SER A 178 1.78 6.07 -5.06
C SER A 178 2.72 7.10 -4.42
N ALA A 179 2.24 7.92 -3.49
CA ALA A 179 3.07 8.87 -2.76
C ALA A 179 4.11 8.17 -1.88
N THR A 180 3.76 7.04 -1.24
CA THR A 180 4.73 6.22 -0.48
C THR A 180 5.85 5.73 -1.40
N LYS A 181 5.51 5.20 -2.59
CA LYS A 181 6.50 4.72 -3.57
C LYS A 181 7.46 5.84 -3.96
N ILE A 182 6.92 6.98 -4.41
CA ILE A 182 7.72 8.15 -4.81
C ILE A 182 8.65 8.62 -3.69
N LEU A 183 8.16 8.74 -2.46
CA LEU A 183 8.96 9.23 -1.34
C LEU A 183 10.06 8.25 -0.92
N LEU A 184 9.75 6.96 -0.85
CA LEU A 184 10.75 5.93 -0.54
C LEU A 184 11.84 5.91 -1.60
N GLU A 185 11.47 5.87 -2.88
CA GLU A 185 12.43 5.84 -3.97
C GLU A 185 13.25 7.12 -4.03
N ALA A 186 12.65 8.28 -3.77
CA ALA A 186 13.40 9.52 -3.66
C ALA A 186 14.44 9.50 -2.54
N VAL A 187 14.08 9.02 -1.34
CA VAL A 187 15.02 8.87 -0.21
C VAL A 187 16.14 7.90 -0.56
N LEU A 188 15.80 6.72 -1.07
CA LEU A 188 16.77 5.66 -1.34
C LEU A 188 17.68 6.04 -2.50
N SER A 189 17.13 6.44 -3.65
CA SER A 189 17.92 6.91 -4.79
C SER A 189 18.88 8.04 -4.37
N ALA A 190 18.43 9.02 -3.59
CA ALA A 190 19.29 10.10 -3.09
C ALA A 190 20.46 9.61 -2.22
N ALA A 191 20.25 8.58 -1.41
CA ALA A 191 21.29 8.06 -0.53
C ALA A 191 22.34 7.23 -1.29
N HIS A 192 21.97 6.62 -2.41
CA HIS A 192 22.88 5.92 -3.32
C HIS A 192 23.57 6.88 -4.31
N ALA A 193 23.29 8.19 -4.22
CA ALA A 193 23.59 9.20 -5.24
C ALA A 193 25.04 9.72 -5.30
N ALA A 194 26.02 8.82 -5.34
CA ALA A 194 27.08 9.04 -6.33
C ALA A 194 26.52 9.00 -7.78
N ALA A 195 25.26 8.55 -7.96
CA ALA A 195 24.62 8.30 -9.25
C ALA A 195 23.35 9.14 -9.58
N PHE A 196 22.70 9.88 -8.66
CA PHE A 196 21.43 10.57 -8.96
C PHE A 196 21.57 12.09 -8.97
N SER A 197 21.19 12.71 -10.10
CA SER A 197 20.94 14.15 -10.16
C SER A 197 19.86 14.51 -9.11
N GLY A 198 20.04 15.65 -8.43
CA GLY A 198 19.43 15.96 -7.14
C GLY A 198 17.94 15.57 -6.96
N VAL A 199 17.55 15.25 -5.73
CA VAL A 199 16.22 14.73 -5.33
C VAL A 199 15.05 15.38 -6.04
N LEU A 200 15.07 16.71 -6.20
CA LEU A 200 14.02 17.43 -6.91
C LEU A 200 13.87 16.98 -8.37
N GLN A 201 14.98 16.80 -9.09
CA GLN A 201 14.95 16.34 -10.48
C GLN A 201 14.41 14.91 -10.55
N HIS A 202 14.87 14.02 -9.67
CA HIS A 202 14.34 12.67 -9.61
C HIS A 202 12.84 12.65 -9.31
N MET A 203 12.36 13.44 -8.34
CA MET A 203 10.94 13.54 -8.02
C MET A 203 10.10 14.09 -9.19
N ARG A 204 10.65 15.02 -9.99
CA ARG A 204 10.00 15.54 -11.21
C ARG A 204 9.82 14.47 -12.29
N THR A 205 10.70 13.47 -12.36
CA THR A 205 10.51 12.38 -13.34
C THR A 205 9.23 11.57 -13.11
N TYR A 206 8.74 11.47 -11.87
CA TYR A 206 7.46 10.82 -11.58
C TYR A 206 6.26 11.67 -12.01
N GLU A 207 6.40 13.00 -12.09
CA GLU A 207 5.38 13.88 -12.65
C GLU A 207 5.27 13.67 -14.17
N GLU A 208 6.40 13.57 -14.86
CA GLU A 208 6.43 13.20 -16.27
C GLU A 208 5.82 11.81 -16.51
N ALA A 209 6.17 10.83 -15.68
CA ALA A 209 5.59 9.49 -15.77
C ALA A 209 4.07 9.53 -15.61
N PHE A 210 3.54 10.25 -14.61
CA PHE A 210 2.11 10.44 -14.42
C PHE A 210 1.44 11.06 -15.66
N GLN A 211 2.03 12.14 -16.21
CA GLN A 211 1.47 12.80 -17.39
C GLN A 211 1.44 11.86 -18.59
N ARG A 212 2.54 11.15 -18.87
CA ARG A 212 2.61 10.15 -19.95
C ARG A 212 1.65 8.99 -19.76
N THR A 213 1.47 8.49 -18.54
CA THR A 213 0.51 7.41 -18.28
C THR A 213 -0.91 7.84 -18.69
N TYR A 214 -1.33 9.04 -18.29
CA TYR A 214 -2.71 9.48 -18.48
C TYR A 214 -2.99 10.11 -19.87
N THR A 215 -1.99 10.27 -20.74
CA THR A 215 -2.28 10.52 -22.18
C THR A 215 -3.00 9.33 -22.82
N HIS A 216 -2.87 8.13 -22.27
CA HIS A 216 -3.55 6.90 -22.71
C HIS A 216 -4.87 6.63 -21.97
N SER A 217 -5.53 7.67 -21.44
CA SER A 217 -6.74 7.50 -20.60
C SER A 217 -7.89 6.75 -21.28
N GLU A 218 -8.06 6.87 -22.59
CA GLU A 218 -9.08 6.13 -23.36
C GLU A 218 -8.80 4.63 -23.40
N GLU A 219 -7.54 4.24 -23.62
CA GLU A 219 -7.10 2.83 -23.61
C GLU A 219 -7.24 2.23 -22.20
N ILE A 220 -6.86 2.99 -21.17
CA ILE A 220 -7.03 2.58 -19.77
C ILE A 220 -8.51 2.35 -19.45
N ALA A 221 -9.40 3.23 -19.93
CA ALA A 221 -10.84 3.09 -19.71
C ALA A 221 -11.42 1.84 -20.41
N ALA A 222 -10.88 1.45 -21.56
CA ALA A 222 -11.29 0.24 -22.28
C ALA A 222 -10.93 -1.06 -21.53
N LEU A 223 -9.95 -1.04 -20.62
CA LEU A 223 -9.47 -2.21 -19.86
C LEU A 223 -10.27 -2.49 -18.56
N VAL A 224 -11.28 -1.69 -18.25
CA VAL A 224 -12.00 -1.76 -16.96
C VAL A 224 -12.80 -3.05 -16.82
N GLU A 225 -12.27 -4.00 -16.03
CA GLU A 225 -12.76 -5.38 -15.94
C GLU A 225 -13.02 -5.90 -14.52
N ALA A 226 -13.95 -6.84 -14.41
CA ALA A 226 -14.61 -7.27 -13.19
C ALA A 226 -13.68 -7.75 -12.06
N ASP A 227 -12.85 -8.76 -12.30
CA ASP A 227 -11.99 -9.39 -11.29
C ASP A 227 -10.58 -9.56 -11.85
N ILE A 228 -9.56 -9.28 -11.03
CA ILE A 228 -8.17 -9.17 -11.49
C ILE A 228 -7.26 -10.08 -10.67
N ARG A 229 -6.46 -10.88 -11.36
CA ARG A 229 -5.43 -11.73 -10.79
C ARG A 229 -4.09 -11.47 -11.47
N GLY A 230 -3.02 -11.35 -10.68
CA GLY A 230 -1.67 -11.10 -11.18
C GLY A 230 -0.81 -12.36 -11.15
N PHE A 231 0.10 -12.46 -12.13
CA PHE A 231 1.10 -13.52 -12.24
C PHE A 231 2.47 -12.89 -12.49
N ILE A 232 3.54 -13.60 -12.12
CA ILE A 232 4.93 -13.15 -12.29
C ILE A 232 5.78 -14.28 -12.86
N ASN A 233 6.66 -13.94 -13.79
CA ASN A 233 7.62 -14.89 -14.36
C ASN A 233 8.50 -15.49 -13.26
N GLY A 234 8.57 -16.83 -13.16
CA GLY A 234 9.29 -17.53 -12.10
C GLY A 234 8.65 -17.50 -10.71
N GLY A 235 7.46 -16.92 -10.52
CA GLY A 235 6.71 -17.02 -9.26
C GLY A 235 7.49 -16.52 -8.02
N TYR A 236 7.40 -17.26 -6.92
CA TYR A 236 8.03 -16.90 -5.64
C TYR A 236 9.56 -16.88 -5.68
N SER A 237 10.22 -17.64 -6.55
CA SER A 237 11.69 -17.57 -6.68
C SER A 237 12.13 -16.21 -7.22
N SER A 238 11.34 -15.61 -8.12
CA SER A 238 11.59 -14.26 -8.61
C SER A 238 11.23 -13.17 -7.59
N LEU A 239 10.19 -13.40 -6.78
CA LEU A 239 9.84 -12.49 -5.68
C LEU A 239 10.91 -12.49 -4.58
N ASN A 240 11.54 -13.63 -4.30
CA ASN A 240 12.57 -13.76 -3.27
C ASN A 240 12.09 -13.22 -1.90
N ASN A 241 10.88 -13.62 -1.49
CA ASN A 241 10.30 -13.28 -0.19
C ASN A 241 10.90 -14.14 0.93
N ASN A 242 10.91 -13.61 2.16
CA ASN A 242 11.53 -14.26 3.33
C ASN A 242 10.97 -15.65 3.66
N GLU A 243 9.68 -15.89 3.35
CA GLU A 243 8.98 -17.14 3.67
C GLU A 243 9.13 -18.22 2.57
N GLY A 244 9.81 -17.91 1.46
CA GLY A 244 9.90 -18.81 0.32
C GLY A 244 8.56 -19.03 -0.40
N PRO A 245 8.42 -20.13 -1.17
CA PRO A 245 7.19 -20.42 -1.90
C PRO A 245 5.97 -20.56 -0.97
N LEU A 246 4.89 -19.85 -1.28
CA LEU A 246 3.62 -19.94 -0.54
C LEU A 246 2.54 -20.71 -1.32
N SER A 247 2.93 -21.40 -2.38
CA SER A 247 2.04 -22.12 -3.31
C SER A 247 1.12 -23.14 -2.63
N ASP A 248 1.53 -23.69 -1.48
CA ASP A 248 0.78 -24.70 -0.73
C ASP A 248 -0.38 -24.14 0.10
N LEU A 249 -0.48 -22.81 0.25
CA LEU A 249 -1.54 -22.17 1.03
C LEU A 249 -2.90 -22.16 0.33
N GLY A 250 -2.93 -22.39 -0.98
CA GLY A 250 -4.18 -22.45 -1.75
C GLY A 250 -4.01 -22.07 -3.22
N PRO A 251 -5.03 -22.33 -4.07
CA PRO A 251 -4.98 -22.04 -5.49
C PRO A 251 -4.75 -20.56 -5.80
N GLU A 252 -5.15 -19.64 -4.92
CA GLU A 252 -4.92 -18.19 -5.04
C GLU A 252 -3.45 -17.77 -4.84
N PHE A 253 -2.62 -18.62 -4.23
CA PHE A 253 -1.19 -18.40 -4.03
C PHE A 253 -0.35 -18.92 -5.22
N LEU A 254 -0.96 -19.58 -6.19
CA LEU A 254 -0.29 -19.98 -7.42
C LEU A 254 -0.17 -18.78 -8.37
N ILE A 255 1.02 -18.18 -8.42
CA ILE A 255 1.26 -16.88 -9.05
C ILE A 255 2.30 -16.93 -10.18
N SER A 256 2.83 -18.11 -10.52
CA SER A 256 3.81 -18.22 -11.61
C SER A 256 3.15 -18.15 -12.99
N HIS A 257 3.93 -17.81 -14.03
CA HIS A 257 3.45 -17.90 -15.42
C HIS A 257 3.09 -19.35 -15.77
N GLU A 258 3.83 -20.32 -15.26
CA GLU A 258 3.56 -21.75 -15.42
C GLU A 258 2.19 -22.12 -14.83
N ASP A 259 1.85 -21.57 -13.66
CA ASP A 259 0.54 -21.74 -13.05
C ASP A 259 -0.57 -21.11 -13.88
N PHE A 260 -0.35 -19.91 -14.42
CA PHE A 260 -1.31 -19.29 -15.35
C PHE A 260 -1.56 -20.19 -16.57
N LEU A 261 -0.48 -20.63 -17.24
CA LEU A 261 -0.57 -21.45 -18.44
C LEU A 261 -1.23 -22.81 -18.19
N ARG A 262 -1.06 -23.37 -16.98
CA ARG A 262 -1.60 -24.68 -16.59
C ARG A 262 -3.03 -24.62 -16.08
N LEU A 263 -3.36 -23.63 -15.27
CA LEU A 263 -4.60 -23.61 -14.46
C LEU A 263 -5.61 -22.57 -14.92
N VAL A 264 -5.17 -21.48 -15.52
CA VAL A 264 -6.05 -20.36 -15.88
C VAL A 264 -6.30 -20.33 -17.38
N LEU A 265 -5.23 -20.40 -18.18
CA LEU A 265 -5.29 -20.36 -19.64
C LEU A 265 -6.30 -21.35 -20.25
N PRO A 266 -6.41 -22.63 -19.80
CA PRO A 266 -7.38 -23.56 -20.38
C PRO A 266 -8.84 -23.15 -20.18
N GLY A 267 -9.13 -22.40 -19.11
CA GLY A 267 -10.47 -21.97 -18.74
C GLY A 267 -10.87 -20.58 -19.24
N LEU A 268 -9.97 -19.87 -19.95
CA LEU A 268 -10.29 -18.56 -20.51
C LEU A 268 -11.38 -18.65 -21.57
N THR A 269 -12.21 -17.61 -21.61
CA THR A 269 -13.30 -17.38 -22.54
C THR A 269 -13.13 -16.03 -23.24
N ASP A 270 -13.91 -15.76 -24.28
CA ASP A 270 -13.93 -14.45 -24.96
C ASP A 270 -14.41 -13.28 -24.07
N ARG A 271 -14.86 -13.55 -22.85
CA ARG A 271 -15.20 -12.52 -21.85
C ARG A 271 -14.03 -12.15 -20.96
N ASP A 272 -12.92 -12.88 -21.04
CA ASP A 272 -11.75 -12.65 -20.20
C ASP A 272 -10.74 -11.77 -20.92
N THR A 273 -10.20 -10.80 -20.19
CA THR A 273 -9.13 -9.91 -20.68
C THR A 273 -7.80 -10.30 -20.04
N VAL A 274 -6.76 -10.45 -20.86
CA VAL A 274 -5.39 -10.72 -20.42
C VAL A 274 -4.49 -9.57 -20.82
N VAL A 275 -3.82 -8.98 -19.83
CA VAL A 275 -2.85 -7.90 -20.02
C VAL A 275 -1.45 -8.46 -19.79
N LEU A 276 -0.61 -8.40 -20.82
CA LEU A 276 0.80 -8.79 -20.76
C LEU A 276 1.65 -7.55 -20.49
N LEU A 277 2.37 -7.55 -19.38
CA LEU A 277 3.31 -6.50 -19.00
C LEU A 277 4.73 -7.03 -19.17
N TYR A 278 5.55 -6.38 -20.01
CA TYR A 278 6.90 -6.82 -20.30
C TYR A 278 7.83 -5.63 -20.60
N SER A 279 9.12 -5.90 -20.71
CA SER A 279 10.18 -4.96 -21.07
C SER A 279 11.07 -5.53 -22.17
N ASP A 280 11.88 -4.69 -22.81
CA ASP A 280 12.89 -5.14 -23.79
C ASP A 280 13.97 -6.05 -23.18
N ALA A 281 14.09 -6.09 -21.84
CA ALA A 281 14.95 -7.03 -21.14
C ALA A 281 14.35 -8.44 -21.04
N ASP A 282 13.04 -8.58 -21.26
CA ASP A 282 12.37 -9.88 -21.22
C ASP A 282 12.60 -10.67 -22.51
N ASN A 283 12.41 -11.99 -22.42
CA ASN A 283 12.47 -12.84 -23.60
C ASN A 283 11.23 -12.60 -24.49
N LEU A 284 11.38 -11.72 -25.48
CA LEU A 284 10.31 -11.35 -26.41
C LEU A 284 9.70 -12.56 -27.13
N SER A 285 10.50 -13.59 -27.43
CA SER A 285 9.96 -14.82 -28.04
C SER A 285 8.99 -15.55 -27.11
N GLN A 286 9.28 -15.61 -25.81
CA GLN A 286 8.37 -16.19 -24.81
C GLN A 286 7.12 -15.33 -24.62
N VAL A 287 7.25 -14.00 -24.62
CA VAL A 287 6.11 -13.07 -24.54
C VAL A 287 5.18 -13.27 -25.74
N VAL A 288 5.73 -13.30 -26.96
CA VAL A 288 4.97 -13.54 -28.19
C VAL A 288 4.32 -14.92 -28.20
N ALA A 289 5.03 -15.96 -27.75
CA ALA A 289 4.48 -17.31 -27.65
C ALA A 289 3.29 -17.37 -26.67
N THR A 290 3.41 -16.69 -25.52
CA THR A 290 2.33 -16.58 -24.54
C THR A 290 1.14 -15.83 -25.13
N ALA A 291 1.38 -14.68 -25.78
CA ALA A 291 0.33 -13.89 -26.41
C ALA A 291 -0.45 -14.69 -27.47
N ARG A 292 0.24 -15.50 -28.29
CA ARG A 292 -0.41 -16.39 -29.26
C ARG A 292 -1.33 -17.41 -28.59
N ARG A 293 -0.84 -18.09 -27.55
CA ARG A 293 -1.63 -19.08 -26.79
C ARG A 293 -2.86 -18.47 -26.13
N VAL A 294 -2.76 -17.24 -25.62
CA VAL A 294 -3.91 -16.52 -25.06
C VAL A 294 -4.90 -16.13 -26.16
N ARG A 295 -4.40 -15.69 -27.34
CA ARG A 295 -5.24 -15.30 -28.48
C ARG A 295 -6.08 -16.47 -29.03
N GLU A 296 -5.62 -17.71 -28.85
CA GLU A 296 -6.40 -18.92 -29.17
C GLU A 296 -7.64 -19.09 -28.26
N LYS A 297 -7.67 -18.43 -27.10
CA LYS A 297 -8.72 -18.56 -26.09
C LYS A 297 -9.61 -17.34 -25.94
N THR A 298 -9.05 -16.14 -26.13
CA THR A 298 -9.77 -14.87 -26.01
C THR A 298 -9.28 -13.84 -27.01
N ARG A 299 -10.21 -13.01 -27.49
CA ARG A 299 -9.87 -11.82 -28.30
C ARG A 299 -9.30 -10.68 -27.45
N GLY A 300 -9.58 -10.65 -26.15
CA GLY A 300 -9.19 -9.60 -25.19
C GLY A 300 -7.72 -9.65 -24.74
N VAL A 301 -6.76 -9.71 -25.67
CA VAL A 301 -5.33 -9.68 -25.33
C VAL A 301 -4.74 -8.30 -25.61
N HIS A 302 -4.23 -7.67 -24.55
CA HIS A 302 -3.52 -6.40 -24.58
C HIS A 302 -2.07 -6.60 -24.11
N ALA A 303 -1.13 -5.84 -24.66
CA ALA A 303 0.29 -5.97 -24.37
C ALA A 303 0.90 -4.58 -24.20
N ASP A 304 1.57 -4.36 -23.07
CA ASP A 304 2.23 -3.09 -22.72
C ASP A 304 3.72 -3.36 -22.44
N ALA A 305 4.59 -2.58 -23.08
CA ALA A 305 6.03 -2.81 -23.18
C ALA A 305 6.84 -1.66 -22.58
N VAL A 306 7.90 -1.97 -21.84
CA VAL A 306 8.95 -1.00 -21.47
C VAL A 306 10.09 -1.10 -22.45
N HIS A 307 10.32 -0.02 -23.18
CA HIS A 307 11.55 0.09 -23.96
C HIS A 307 12.73 0.45 -23.05
N GLN A 308 13.64 -0.50 -22.82
CA GLN A 308 14.90 -0.26 -22.10
C GLN A 308 15.95 0.22 -23.11
N TYR A 309 16.33 1.49 -23.04
CA TYR A 309 17.45 2.01 -23.82
C TYR A 309 18.77 1.52 -23.19
N PHE A 310 19.36 0.47 -23.79
CA PHE A 310 20.59 -0.20 -23.33
C PHE A 310 21.87 0.66 -23.33
N SER A 311 21.80 1.93 -23.75
CA SER A 311 22.93 2.87 -23.79
C SER A 311 22.97 3.88 -22.62
N LEU A 312 22.08 3.74 -21.63
CA LEU A 312 21.92 4.70 -20.54
C LEU A 312 22.73 4.32 -19.27
N SER A 313 23.09 5.32 -18.46
CA SER A 313 23.76 5.07 -17.16
C SER A 313 22.87 4.26 -16.21
N LEU A 314 23.47 3.51 -15.27
CA LEU A 314 22.75 2.71 -14.26
C LEU A 314 21.68 3.52 -13.51
N SER A 315 21.97 4.79 -13.22
CA SER A 315 21.02 5.70 -12.56
C SER A 315 19.81 6.05 -13.42
N LEU A 316 20.01 6.23 -14.72
CA LEU A 316 18.94 6.54 -15.65
C LEU A 316 18.09 5.29 -15.93
N CYS A 317 18.72 4.11 -15.98
CA CYS A 317 18.03 2.82 -16.07
C CYS A 317 17.14 2.57 -14.83
N LEU A 318 17.65 2.80 -13.61
CA LEU A 318 16.85 2.66 -12.39
C LEU A 318 15.68 3.64 -12.37
N SER A 319 15.92 4.91 -12.72
CA SER A 319 14.89 5.95 -12.77
C SER A 319 13.76 5.57 -13.75
N LEU A 320 14.10 5.08 -14.95
CA LEU A 320 13.12 4.64 -15.94
C LEU A 320 12.30 3.44 -15.45
N TYR A 321 12.95 2.47 -14.81
CA TYR A 321 12.28 1.31 -14.23
C TYR A 321 11.28 1.72 -13.13
N GLN A 322 11.67 2.63 -12.23
CA GLN A 322 10.79 3.15 -11.17
C GLN A 322 9.59 3.93 -11.74
N GLN A 323 9.80 4.72 -12.78
CA GLN A 323 8.73 5.43 -13.50
C GLN A 323 7.75 4.45 -14.14
N TRP A 324 8.24 3.38 -14.77
CA TRP A 324 7.38 2.35 -15.33
C TRP A 324 6.54 1.64 -14.26
N GLU A 325 7.16 1.19 -13.16
CA GLU A 325 6.42 0.57 -12.06
C GLU A 325 5.33 1.49 -11.50
N LEU A 326 5.59 2.80 -11.43
CA LEU A 326 4.57 3.78 -11.04
C LEU A 326 3.47 3.88 -12.10
N SER A 327 3.81 3.96 -13.39
CA SER A 327 2.85 4.00 -14.50
C SER A 327 1.91 2.78 -14.46
N THR A 328 2.46 1.57 -14.43
CA THR A 328 1.71 0.32 -14.33
C THR A 328 0.82 0.32 -13.08
N LYS A 329 1.33 0.77 -11.94
CA LYS A 329 0.54 0.91 -10.71
C LYS A 329 -0.64 1.85 -10.89
N LEU A 330 -0.46 2.99 -11.56
CA LEU A 330 -1.52 3.97 -11.82
C LEU A 330 -2.61 3.37 -12.73
N VAL A 331 -2.21 2.72 -13.82
CA VAL A 331 -3.11 2.02 -14.76
C VAL A 331 -3.92 0.95 -14.03
N LEU A 332 -3.26 0.01 -13.35
CA LEU A 332 -3.94 -1.11 -12.67
C LEU A 332 -4.84 -0.62 -11.52
N ASN A 333 -4.44 0.43 -10.81
CA ASN A 333 -5.30 1.05 -9.80
C ASN A 333 -6.55 1.68 -10.42
N ALA A 334 -6.41 2.39 -11.55
CA ALA A 334 -7.54 3.01 -12.26
C ALA A 334 -8.50 1.94 -12.79
N VAL A 335 -7.97 0.96 -13.53
CA VAL A 335 -8.72 -0.19 -14.10
C VAL A 335 -9.50 -0.93 -13.02
N SER A 336 -8.79 -1.41 -11.99
CA SER A 336 -9.42 -2.19 -10.91
C SER A 336 -10.46 -1.40 -10.12
N THR A 337 -10.23 -0.11 -9.89
CA THR A 337 -11.17 0.74 -9.14
C THR A 337 -12.38 1.08 -9.98
N GLY A 338 -12.19 1.45 -11.25
CA GLY A 338 -13.28 1.70 -12.19
C GLY A 338 -14.22 0.50 -12.30
N ALA A 339 -13.68 -0.71 -12.34
CA ALA A 339 -14.49 -1.91 -12.45
C ALA A 339 -15.36 -2.16 -11.23
N HIS A 340 -14.82 -1.92 -10.04
CA HIS A 340 -15.60 -2.01 -8.80
C HIS A 340 -16.67 -0.91 -8.70
N VAL A 341 -16.42 0.28 -9.27
CA VAL A 341 -17.43 1.33 -9.40
C VAL A 341 -18.55 0.89 -10.34
N LEU A 342 -18.23 0.36 -11.52
CA LEU A 342 -19.22 -0.14 -12.50
C LEU A 342 -20.04 -1.32 -11.96
N LYS A 343 -19.46 -2.16 -11.09
CA LYS A 343 -20.16 -3.23 -10.36
C LYS A 343 -21.11 -2.73 -9.26
N GLY A 344 -21.22 -1.42 -9.03
CA GLY A 344 -22.06 -0.85 -7.97
C GLY A 344 -21.51 -1.05 -6.55
N LYS A 345 -20.22 -1.37 -6.40
CA LYS A 345 -19.58 -1.58 -5.08
C LYS A 345 -19.15 -0.27 -4.39
N VAL A 346 -19.41 0.86 -5.05
CA VAL A 346 -19.12 2.21 -4.57
C VAL A 346 -20.39 3.05 -4.66
N PHE A 347 -20.77 3.70 -3.56
CA PHE A 347 -21.85 4.67 -3.52
C PHE A 347 -21.28 6.08 -3.35
N ARG A 348 -21.57 6.98 -4.29
CA ARG A 348 -20.87 8.26 -4.45
C ARG A 348 -19.36 8.02 -4.57
N ASN A 349 -18.61 8.27 -3.50
CA ASN A 349 -17.18 8.03 -3.39
C ASN A 349 -16.84 7.14 -2.18
N TYR A 350 -17.80 6.41 -1.62
CA TYR A 350 -17.61 5.53 -0.47
C TYR A 350 -17.74 4.05 -0.89
N MET A 351 -16.79 3.22 -0.45
CA MET A 351 -16.91 1.77 -0.62
C MET A 351 -18.04 1.24 0.29
N VAL A 352 -18.99 0.52 -0.31
CA VAL A 352 -20.15 -0.03 0.42
C VAL A 352 -20.09 -1.55 0.57
N ASP A 353 -19.28 -2.22 -0.23
CA ASP A 353 -19.00 -3.67 -0.17
C ASP A 353 -17.63 -3.95 0.49
N VAL A 354 -17.43 -3.44 1.71
CA VAL A 354 -16.15 -3.55 2.43
C VAL A 354 -16.20 -4.67 3.45
N GLN A 355 -15.33 -5.66 3.29
CA GLN A 355 -15.10 -6.68 4.31
C GLN A 355 -14.40 -6.07 5.55
N VAL A 356 -15.06 -6.09 6.71
CA VAL A 356 -14.56 -5.49 7.96
C VAL A 356 -13.59 -6.44 8.66
N THR A 357 -12.36 -6.48 8.17
CA THR A 357 -11.33 -7.42 8.64
C THR A 357 -10.41 -6.88 9.73
N ASN A 358 -10.47 -5.58 10.07
CA ASN A 358 -9.62 -4.99 11.10
C ASN A 358 -10.26 -3.74 11.75
N SER A 359 -9.63 -3.24 12.82
CA SER A 359 -10.15 -2.10 13.60
C SER A 359 -10.26 -0.78 12.80
N LYS A 360 -9.41 -0.56 11.79
CA LYS A 360 -9.51 0.59 10.89
C LYS A 360 -10.75 0.49 10.00
N LEU A 361 -11.03 -0.70 9.47
CA LEU A 361 -12.21 -0.94 8.64
C LEU A 361 -13.49 -0.92 9.48
N TYR A 362 -13.45 -1.38 10.73
CA TYR A 362 -14.56 -1.25 11.66
C TYR A 362 -14.90 0.22 11.94
N GLY A 363 -13.89 1.03 12.30
CA GLY A 363 -14.09 2.47 12.50
C GLY A 363 -14.59 3.20 11.24
N ARG A 364 -14.19 2.72 10.05
CA ARG A 364 -14.73 3.23 8.79
C ARG A 364 -16.20 2.88 8.61
N ALA A 365 -16.58 1.62 8.81
CA ALA A 365 -17.97 1.16 8.71
C ALA A 365 -18.88 1.96 9.65
N ALA A 366 -18.47 2.13 10.91
CA ALA A 366 -19.22 2.92 11.89
C ALA A 366 -19.43 4.38 11.46
N ARG A 367 -18.40 5.05 10.90
CA ARG A 367 -18.52 6.42 10.38
C ARG A 367 -19.44 6.51 9.17
N LEU A 368 -19.39 5.52 8.26
CA LEU A 368 -20.27 5.50 7.09
C LEU A 368 -21.74 5.38 7.52
N LEU A 369 -22.03 4.51 8.48
CA LEU A 369 -23.37 4.39 9.04
C LEU A 369 -23.86 5.72 9.66
N GLN A 370 -23.01 6.40 10.42
CA GLN A 370 -23.35 7.72 10.98
C GLN A 370 -23.67 8.76 9.89
N ILE A 371 -22.84 8.83 8.85
CA ILE A 371 -23.03 9.76 7.72
C ILE A 371 -24.36 9.48 7.01
N TRP A 372 -24.69 8.21 6.77
CA TRP A 372 -25.92 7.86 6.04
C TRP A 372 -27.17 8.04 6.87
N ILE A 373 -27.15 7.70 8.16
CA ILE A 373 -28.25 8.01 9.07
C ILE A 373 -28.53 9.52 9.06
N PHE A 374 -27.47 10.34 9.17
CA PHE A 374 -27.60 11.78 9.09
C PHE A 374 -28.23 12.26 7.78
N TYR A 375 -27.75 11.77 6.63
CA TYR A 375 -28.32 12.14 5.33
C TYR A 375 -29.78 11.69 5.16
N SER A 376 -30.16 10.55 5.72
CA SER A 376 -31.54 10.05 5.72
C SER A 376 -32.45 10.98 6.52
N VAL A 377 -32.03 11.38 7.71
CA VAL A 377 -32.78 12.31 8.59
C VAL A 377 -32.96 13.66 7.91
N CYS A 378 -31.94 14.14 7.17
CA CYS A 378 -32.03 15.38 6.40
C CYS A 378 -32.81 15.27 5.07
N SER A 379 -33.42 14.12 4.76
CA SER A 379 -34.12 13.86 3.48
C SER A 379 -33.24 14.05 2.22
N LEU A 380 -31.92 13.97 2.37
CA LEU A 380 -30.96 14.16 1.27
C LEU A 380 -30.73 12.87 0.46
N ILE A 381 -31.19 11.73 0.98
CA ILE A 381 -31.13 10.41 0.34
C ILE A 381 -32.41 9.66 0.76
N LYS A 382 -32.98 8.82 -0.12
CA LYS A 382 -34.15 8.02 0.24
C LYS A 382 -33.76 6.94 1.27
N TRP A 383 -34.67 6.66 2.19
CA TRP A 383 -34.49 5.59 3.19
C TRP A 383 -34.21 4.22 2.57
N THR A 384 -34.74 3.94 1.38
CA THR A 384 -34.46 2.73 0.61
C THR A 384 -32.99 2.59 0.22
N ASP A 385 -32.32 3.70 -0.11
CA ASP A 385 -30.91 3.70 -0.48
C ASP A 385 -30.03 3.45 0.75
N VAL A 386 -30.45 3.98 1.91
CA VAL A 386 -29.82 3.72 3.21
C VAL A 386 -30.02 2.26 3.61
N GLN A 387 -31.20 1.68 3.41
CA GLN A 387 -31.48 0.27 3.67
C GLN A 387 -30.62 -0.66 2.78
N ASN A 388 -30.52 -0.39 1.48
CA ASN A 388 -29.68 -1.17 0.57
C ASN A 388 -28.20 -1.10 0.97
N ALA A 389 -27.72 0.09 1.36
CA ALA A 389 -26.36 0.26 1.83
C ALA A 389 -26.13 -0.39 3.20
N MET A 390 -27.12 -0.36 4.10
CA MET A 390 -27.09 -1.01 5.41
C MET A 390 -27.22 -2.54 5.32
N LEU A 391 -27.95 -3.10 4.36
CA LEU A 391 -28.08 -4.55 4.16
C LEU A 391 -26.71 -5.19 3.85
N SER A 392 -25.90 -4.49 3.05
CA SER A 392 -24.49 -4.86 2.79
C SER A 392 -23.64 -4.84 4.08
N PHE A 393 -23.90 -3.92 5.02
CA PHE A 393 -23.21 -3.90 6.32
C PHE A 393 -23.79 -4.87 7.36
N HIS A 394 -25.09 -5.16 7.31
CA HIS A 394 -25.81 -6.00 8.27
C HIS A 394 -25.40 -7.47 8.18
N LEU A 395 -25.19 -7.98 6.95
CA LEU A 395 -24.61 -9.31 6.73
C LEU A 395 -23.16 -9.42 7.23
N LEU A 396 -22.45 -8.30 7.32
CA LEU A 396 -21.05 -8.21 7.73
C LEU A 396 -20.84 -8.19 9.25
N ILE A 397 -21.79 -7.65 10.01
CA ILE A 397 -21.73 -7.58 11.48
C ILE A 397 -22.23 -8.88 12.13
N LYS A 398 -23.12 -9.64 11.48
CA LYS A 398 -23.64 -10.93 12.01
C LYS A 398 -22.57 -12.00 12.23
N ASN A 399 -21.40 -11.90 11.59
CA ASN A 399 -20.32 -12.90 11.70
C ASN A 399 -19.31 -12.66 12.83
N ARG A 400 -19.45 -11.63 13.67
CA ARG A 400 -18.69 -11.54 14.93
C ARG A 400 -19.59 -11.09 16.08
N LYS A 401 -19.75 -11.97 17.08
CA LYS A 401 -20.34 -11.70 18.40
C LYS A 401 -19.69 -10.48 19.05
N LYS A 402 -20.17 -9.26 18.80
CA LYS A 402 -19.82 -8.02 19.54
C LYS A 402 -20.71 -6.83 19.12
N LEU A 403 -22.03 -6.99 19.18
CA LEU A 403 -22.97 -5.86 19.12
C LEU A 403 -23.14 -5.14 20.47
N SER A 404 -22.66 -5.72 21.57
CA SER A 404 -22.89 -5.21 22.95
C SER A 404 -22.27 -3.84 23.24
N VAL A 405 -21.27 -3.40 22.46
CA VAL A 405 -20.60 -2.10 22.67
C VAL A 405 -21.43 -0.92 22.13
N PHE A 406 -22.37 -1.17 21.21
CA PHE A 406 -23.28 -0.11 20.72
C PHE A 406 -24.37 0.26 21.74
N TYR A 407 -24.63 -0.61 22.73
CA TYR A 407 -25.70 -0.41 23.72
C TYR A 407 -25.33 0.56 24.85
N SER A 408 -24.05 0.80 25.14
CA SER A 408 -23.64 1.53 26.36
C SER A 408 -23.59 3.06 26.22
N LYS A 409 -23.91 3.63 25.05
CA LYS A 409 -24.10 5.08 24.85
C LYS A 409 -25.54 5.42 24.44
N GLN A 410 -26.51 4.74 25.05
CA GLN A 410 -27.94 5.01 24.89
C GLN A 410 -28.36 6.22 25.73
N ALA A 411 -28.41 7.40 25.12
CA ALA A 411 -29.30 8.47 25.58
C ALA A 411 -30.01 9.22 24.44
N GLU A 412 -29.49 9.21 23.20
CA GLU A 412 -30.05 10.06 22.13
C GLU A 412 -30.57 9.33 20.88
N LEU A 413 -30.55 7.99 20.83
CA LEU A 413 -31.01 7.24 19.66
C LEU A 413 -32.23 6.35 19.97
N ARG A 414 -33.38 6.97 20.29
CA ARG A 414 -34.68 6.25 20.32
C ARG A 414 -35.04 5.65 18.95
N VAL A 415 -34.58 6.27 17.86
CA VAL A 415 -34.86 5.85 16.47
C VAL A 415 -34.27 4.47 16.11
N LEU A 416 -33.20 4.02 16.76
CA LEU A 416 -32.59 2.70 16.47
C LEU A 416 -33.27 1.52 17.18
N LYS A 417 -33.96 1.76 18.31
CA LYS A 417 -34.72 0.69 19.01
C LYS A 417 -35.96 0.29 18.20
N ASP A 418 -36.64 1.26 17.60
CA ASP A 418 -37.82 1.01 16.77
C ASP A 418 -37.44 0.35 15.43
N LEU A 419 -36.22 0.58 14.93
CA LEU A 419 -35.74 0.00 13.67
C LEU A 419 -35.49 -1.52 13.72
N PHE A 420 -35.17 -2.07 14.90
CA PHE A 420 -34.92 -3.51 15.08
C PHE A 420 -36.16 -4.30 15.52
N LEU A 421 -37.13 -3.67 16.17
CA LEU A 421 -38.43 -4.29 16.49
C LEU A 421 -39.27 -4.61 15.24
N ILE A 422 -39.02 -3.93 14.11
CA ILE A 422 -39.70 -4.21 12.84
C ILE A 422 -39.17 -5.50 12.17
N TYR A 423 -37.93 -5.92 12.47
CA TYR A 423 -37.33 -7.14 11.90
C TYR A 423 -37.55 -8.41 12.72
N ASP A 424 -38.17 -8.32 13.91
CA ASP A 424 -38.53 -9.47 14.75
C ASP A 424 -40.03 -9.83 14.64
N CYS A 425 -40.72 -9.30 13.63
CA CYS A 425 -42.13 -9.59 13.32
C CYS A 425 -42.32 -9.89 11.82
N LYS A 426 -41.76 -11.03 11.39
CA LYS A 426 -42.31 -12.06 10.48
C LYS A 426 -41.22 -12.83 9.75
#